data_AF-A0A7S7VYX7-F1
#
_entry.id   AF-A0A7S7VYX7-F1
#
_cell.length_a   1.000
_cell.length_b   1.000
_cell.length_c   1.000
_cell.angle_alpha   90.00
_cell.angle_beta   90.00
_cell.angle_gamma   90.00
#
_symmetry.space_group_name_H-M   'P 1'
#
loop_
_entity.id
_entity.type
_entity.pdbx_description
1 polymer ?
#
loop_
_entity_poly.entity_id
_entity_poly.type
_entity_poly.pdbx_seq_one_letter_code
_entity_poly.pdbx_strand_id
1 'polypeptide(L)'
;MRAPSLKSLRFAALLGLIFGAVTLGEARAANPLELNFWLSGPRYDGNVANCDWALPRIEREFAEKEYTFWNSSLKITGFSAVHETAYRPWQSDNIPRRYCSGEAMLTDGKVRKVHFSIIEDGGFASYGNGVEWCVVGVDRNWAYNPACRAARP
;
A
#
# COMPACT_ATOMS: atom_id res chain seq x y z
N MET A 1 -49.25 16.81 33.32
CA MET A 1 -48.44 15.75 32.66
C MET A 1 -49.10 14.40 32.99
N ARG A 2 -49.60 13.65 32.00
CA ARG A 2 -50.28 12.36 32.25
C ARG A 2 -49.23 11.26 32.42
N ALA A 3 -49.26 10.55 33.55
CA ALA A 3 -48.39 9.41 33.77
C ALA A 3 -48.70 8.29 32.77
N PRO A 4 -47.69 7.65 32.16
CA PRO A 4 -47.90 6.54 31.23
C PRO A 4 -48.49 5.32 31.95
N SER A 5 -49.42 4.63 31.28
CA SER A 5 -50.07 3.42 31.79
C SER A 5 -49.07 2.27 31.92
N LEU A 6 -49.22 1.43 32.94
CA LEU A 6 -48.38 0.24 33.17
C LEU A 6 -48.32 -0.70 31.94
N LYS A 7 -49.39 -0.72 31.13
CA LYS A 7 -49.43 -1.48 29.86
C LYS A 7 -48.50 -0.88 28.80
N SER A 8 -48.42 0.46 28.73
CA SER A 8 -47.53 1.19 27.83
C SER A 8 -46.06 1.01 28.21
N LEU A 9 -45.73 0.99 29.52
CA LEU A 9 -44.37 0.66 29.98
C LEU A 9 -43.96 -0.78 29.61
N ARG A 10 -44.88 -1.75 29.76
CA ARG A 10 -44.61 -3.16 29.41
C ARG A 10 -44.37 -3.34 27.90
N PHE A 11 -45.15 -2.66 27.06
CA PHE A 11 -44.94 -2.68 25.62
C PHE A 11 -43.59 -2.04 25.22
N ALA A 12 -43.23 -0.92 25.84
CA ALA A 12 -41.94 -0.29 25.60
C ALA A 12 -40.76 -1.17 26.04
N ALA A 13 -40.88 -1.86 27.19
CA ALA A 13 -39.86 -2.80 27.67
C ALA A 13 -39.72 -4.02 26.74
N LEU A 14 -40.83 -4.57 26.25
CA LEU A 14 -40.83 -5.67 25.28
C LEU A 14 -40.22 -5.25 23.95
N LEU A 15 -40.58 -4.06 23.43
CA LEU A 15 -39.95 -3.53 22.23
C LEU A 15 -38.46 -3.29 22.41
N GLY A 16 -38.05 -2.74 23.56
CA GLY A 16 -36.64 -2.53 23.89
C GLY A 16 -35.83 -3.83 23.95
N LEU A 17 -36.41 -4.90 24.52
CA LEU A 17 -35.79 -6.23 24.56
C LEU A 17 -35.68 -6.86 23.16
N ILE A 18 -36.72 -6.73 22.33
CA ILE A 18 -36.72 -7.27 20.96
C ILE A 18 -35.68 -6.53 20.10
N PHE A 19 -35.64 -5.19 20.15
CA PHE A 19 -34.65 -4.42 19.41
C PHE A 19 -33.22 -4.63 19.92
N GLY A 20 -33.02 -4.80 21.24
CA GLY A 20 -31.71 -5.12 21.82
C GLY A 20 -31.16 -6.47 21.34
N ALA A 21 -32.00 -7.48 21.23
CA ALA A 21 -31.60 -8.82 20.78
C ALA A 21 -31.17 -8.87 19.30
N VAL A 22 -31.72 -8.02 18.43
CA VAL A 22 -31.37 -7.96 17.00
C VAL A 22 -29.97 -7.35 16.77
N THR A 23 -29.46 -6.56 17.72
CA THR A 23 -28.13 -5.95 17.62
C THR A 23 -26.98 -6.83 18.09
N LEU A 24 -27.27 -7.98 18.74
CA LEU A 24 -26.29 -8.94 19.25
C LEU A 24 -25.90 -10.01 18.21
N GLY A 25 -25.97 -9.68 16.92
CA GLY A 25 -25.38 -10.53 15.89
C GLY A 25 -23.86 -10.48 16.00
N GLU A 26 -23.22 -11.58 16.37
CA GLU A 26 -21.77 -11.71 16.17
C GLU A 26 -21.46 -11.51 14.68
N ALA A 27 -20.46 -10.68 14.39
CA ALA A 27 -19.88 -10.59 13.07
C ALA A 27 -19.22 -11.95 12.73
N ARG A 28 -19.97 -12.84 12.08
CA ARG A 28 -19.47 -14.14 11.64
C ARG A 28 -18.60 -13.95 10.39
N ALA A 29 -17.45 -14.61 10.37
CA ALA A 29 -16.64 -14.72 9.16
C ALA A 29 -17.43 -15.46 8.07
N ALA A 30 -17.19 -15.13 6.80
CA ALA A 30 -17.87 -15.75 5.67
C ALA A 30 -17.58 -17.26 5.56
N ASN A 31 -18.59 -18.05 5.21
CA ASN A 31 -18.46 -19.50 5.00
C ASN A 31 -17.76 -19.80 3.65
N PRO A 32 -17.03 -20.93 3.50
CA PRO A 32 -16.57 -21.45 2.21
C PRO A 32 -17.55 -21.35 1.02
N LEU A 33 -18.87 -21.54 1.25
CA LEU A 33 -19.91 -21.38 0.22
C LEU A 33 -20.24 -19.93 -0.13
N GLU A 34 -19.85 -18.96 0.71
CA GLU A 34 -19.95 -17.52 0.42
C GLU A 34 -18.68 -17.01 -0.29
N LEU A 35 -17.59 -17.76 -0.25
CA LEU A 35 -16.31 -17.48 -0.93
C LEU A 35 -16.33 -17.84 -2.44
N ASN A 36 -17.45 -17.60 -3.13
CA ASN A 36 -17.66 -18.03 -4.53
C ASN A 36 -16.84 -17.27 -5.58
N PHE A 37 -16.29 -16.08 -5.25
CA PHE A 37 -15.60 -15.22 -6.22
C PHE A 37 -14.46 -14.41 -5.58
N TRP A 38 -13.37 -15.06 -5.18
CA TRP A 38 -12.20 -14.34 -4.62
C TRP A 38 -12.60 -13.30 -3.55
N LEU A 39 -13.61 -13.62 -2.75
CA LEU A 39 -14.15 -12.78 -1.67
C LEU A 39 -13.35 -12.95 -0.37
N SER A 40 -12.10 -13.39 -0.47
CA SER A 40 -11.13 -13.03 0.56
C SER A 40 -10.97 -11.52 0.47
N GLY A 41 -11.75 -10.75 1.23
CA GLY A 41 -11.52 -9.32 1.39
C GLY A 41 -10.05 -9.08 1.69
N PRO A 42 -9.47 -7.92 1.31
CA PRO A 42 -8.02 -7.70 1.29
C PRO A 42 -7.39 -8.09 2.63
N ARG A 43 -6.87 -9.32 2.72
CA ARG A 43 -6.16 -9.81 3.89
C ARG A 43 -4.70 -9.48 3.65
N TYR A 44 -4.38 -8.22 3.89
CA TYR A 44 -3.01 -7.79 3.80
C TYR A 44 -2.28 -8.17 5.09
N ASP A 45 -1.43 -9.19 4.98
CA ASP A 45 -0.63 -9.68 6.09
C ASP A 45 0.64 -8.84 6.30
N GLY A 46 0.90 -7.88 5.40
CA GLY A 46 2.10 -7.06 5.43
C GLY A 46 3.30 -7.80 4.85
N ASN A 47 3.06 -8.78 3.96
CA ASN A 47 4.09 -9.60 3.35
C ASN A 47 4.84 -8.84 2.24
N VAL A 48 5.63 -7.87 2.67
CA VAL A 48 6.39 -6.98 1.80
C VAL A 48 7.86 -7.37 1.81
N ALA A 49 8.43 -7.57 0.62
CA ALA A 49 9.83 -7.93 0.43
C ALA A 49 10.80 -6.89 1.03
N ASN A 50 12.06 -7.31 1.25
CA ASN A 50 13.12 -6.43 1.72
C ASN A 50 13.56 -5.43 0.63
N CYS A 51 14.17 -4.32 1.03
CA CYS A 51 14.61 -3.27 0.09
C CYS A 51 15.49 -3.80 -1.06
N ASP A 52 16.41 -4.72 -0.77
CA ASP A 52 17.36 -5.26 -1.75
C ASP A 52 16.69 -6.05 -2.88
N TRP A 53 15.51 -6.64 -2.62
CA TRP A 53 14.75 -7.41 -3.61
C TRP A 53 14.32 -6.55 -4.80
N ALA A 54 14.05 -5.26 -4.58
CA ALA A 54 13.59 -4.35 -5.62
C ALA A 54 14.72 -3.81 -6.51
N LEU A 55 15.99 -3.86 -6.06
CA LEU A 55 17.10 -3.17 -6.74
C LEU A 55 17.32 -3.64 -8.19
N PRO A 56 17.36 -4.94 -8.51
CA PRO A 56 17.56 -5.39 -9.89
C PRO A 56 16.41 -4.99 -10.81
N ARG A 57 15.19 -4.92 -10.27
CA ARG A 57 14.01 -4.45 -11.00
C ARG A 57 14.13 -2.96 -11.31
N ILE A 58 14.48 -2.14 -10.32
CA ILE A 58 14.66 -0.70 -10.48
C ILE A 58 15.75 -0.41 -11.51
N GLU A 59 16.88 -1.09 -11.45
CA GLU A 59 17.98 -0.95 -12.42
C GLU A 59 17.50 -1.19 -13.86
N ARG A 60 16.82 -2.32 -14.09
CA ARG A 60 16.30 -2.70 -15.41
C ARG A 60 15.25 -1.71 -15.90
N GLU A 61 14.24 -1.42 -15.09
CA GLU A 61 13.13 -0.54 -15.47
C GLU A 61 13.58 0.91 -15.66
N PHE A 62 14.58 1.37 -14.89
CA PHE A 62 15.19 2.68 -15.09
C PHE A 62 15.88 2.78 -16.46
N ALA A 63 16.72 1.81 -16.79
CA ALA A 63 17.43 1.79 -18.07
C ALA A 63 16.44 1.69 -19.24
N GLU A 64 15.40 0.87 -19.11
CA GLU A 64 14.34 0.72 -20.10
C GLU A 64 13.54 2.03 -20.28
N LYS A 65 13.22 2.72 -19.18
CA LYS A 65 12.51 4.02 -19.21
C LYS A 65 13.34 5.11 -19.88
N GLU A 66 14.61 5.24 -19.51
CA GLU A 66 15.54 6.24 -20.08
C GLU A 66 15.76 6.00 -21.58
N TYR A 67 15.93 4.76 -21.99
CA TYR A 67 16.09 4.42 -23.41
C TYR A 67 14.81 4.66 -24.21
N THR A 68 13.69 4.08 -23.78
CA THR A 68 12.44 4.04 -24.56
C THR A 68 11.74 5.40 -24.63
N PHE A 69 11.69 6.15 -23.53
CA PHE A 69 10.88 7.37 -23.46
C PHE A 69 11.71 8.66 -23.54
N TRP A 70 12.99 8.60 -23.23
CA TRP A 70 13.83 9.80 -23.08
C TRP A 70 15.04 9.85 -24.00
N ASN A 71 15.21 8.84 -24.87
CA ASN A 71 16.37 8.71 -25.76
C ASN A 71 17.70 8.95 -25.03
N SER A 72 17.81 8.38 -23.82
CA SER A 72 18.96 8.54 -22.94
C SER A 72 19.61 7.18 -22.68
N SER A 73 20.94 7.15 -22.72
CA SER A 73 21.74 5.97 -22.37
C SER A 73 22.06 5.87 -20.88
N LEU A 74 21.37 6.67 -20.05
CA LEU A 74 21.57 6.72 -18.62
C LEU A 74 21.13 5.40 -17.99
N LYS A 75 22.01 4.80 -17.18
CA LYS A 75 21.74 3.55 -16.46
C LYS A 75 22.21 3.68 -15.02
N ILE A 76 21.61 2.91 -14.12
CA ILE A 76 22.13 2.73 -12.78
C ILE A 76 23.19 1.63 -12.85
N THR A 77 24.37 1.87 -12.27
CA THR A 77 25.49 0.91 -12.25
C THR A 77 25.70 0.28 -10.88
N GLY A 78 25.07 0.83 -9.84
CA GLY A 78 25.14 0.29 -8.50
C GLY A 78 24.31 1.11 -7.52
N PHE A 79 24.06 0.49 -6.36
CA PHE A 79 23.36 1.10 -5.25
C PHE A 79 24.25 1.12 -4.00
N SER A 80 24.10 2.14 -3.18
CA SER A 80 24.76 2.26 -1.87
C SER A 80 23.81 2.82 -0.82
N ALA A 81 24.15 2.59 0.45
CA ALA A 81 23.39 3.09 1.60
C ALA A 81 21.88 2.82 1.52
N VAL A 82 21.48 1.65 0.98
CA VAL A 82 20.08 1.24 0.89
C VAL A 82 19.60 0.88 2.30
N HIS A 83 18.53 1.52 2.73
CA HIS A 83 17.92 1.28 4.03
C HIS A 83 16.42 1.52 3.95
N GLU A 84 15.69 0.86 4.85
CA GLU A 84 14.28 1.14 5.08
C GLU A 84 14.11 2.50 5.74
N THR A 85 13.12 3.26 5.28
CA THR A 85 12.72 4.54 5.86
C THR A 85 11.37 4.47 6.57
N ALA A 86 10.46 3.60 6.14
CA ALA A 86 9.22 3.32 6.85
C ALA A 86 8.65 1.97 6.44
N TYR A 87 7.95 1.31 7.37
CA TYR A 87 7.17 0.11 7.10
C TYR A 87 5.74 0.33 7.58
N ARG A 88 4.77 0.16 6.67
CA ARG A 88 3.33 0.40 6.89
C ARG A 88 3.04 1.75 7.59
N PRO A 89 3.47 2.89 7.01
CA PRO A 89 3.32 4.20 7.66
C PRO A 89 1.86 4.69 7.75
N TRP A 90 0.95 4.12 6.94
CA TRP A 90 -0.47 4.50 6.95
C TRP A 90 -1.34 3.59 7.81
N GLN A 91 -2.61 3.97 7.94
CA GLN A 91 -3.60 3.22 8.71
C GLN A 91 -3.72 1.76 8.25
N SER A 92 -4.17 0.89 9.15
CA SER A 92 -4.18 -0.58 8.97
C SER A 92 -4.86 -1.06 7.70
N ASP A 93 -5.83 -0.29 7.19
CA ASP A 93 -6.72 -0.68 6.10
C ASP A 93 -6.14 -0.39 4.71
N ASN A 94 -4.96 0.24 4.65
CA ASN A 94 -4.25 0.49 3.40
C ASN A 94 -3.37 -0.70 3.01
N ILE A 95 -3.19 -0.87 1.69
CA ILE A 95 -2.26 -1.84 1.11
C ILE A 95 -0.86 -1.63 1.73
N PRO A 96 -0.29 -2.63 2.41
CA PRO A 96 1.00 -2.52 3.07
C PRO A 96 2.12 -2.16 2.11
N ARG A 97 2.96 -1.23 2.56
CA ARG A 97 4.12 -0.76 1.84
C ARG A 97 5.34 -0.67 2.73
N ARG A 98 6.49 -1.01 2.15
CA ARG A 98 7.82 -0.75 2.71
C ARG A 98 8.48 0.35 1.88
N TYR A 99 8.83 1.45 2.52
CA TYR A 99 9.57 2.55 1.93
C TYR A 99 11.05 2.35 2.18
N CYS A 100 11.84 2.53 1.13
CA CYS A 100 13.27 2.43 1.18
C CYS A 100 13.88 3.66 0.52
N SER A 101 15.09 3.98 0.94
CA SER A 101 15.89 5.04 0.35
C SER A 101 17.32 4.61 0.24
N GLY A 102 18.00 5.14 -0.77
CA GLY A 102 19.41 4.84 -0.99
C GLY A 102 20.05 5.84 -1.94
N GLU A 103 21.21 5.46 -2.41
CA GLU A 103 21.98 6.18 -3.42
C GLU A 103 22.15 5.27 -4.63
N ALA A 104 21.89 5.82 -5.81
CA ALA A 104 22.14 5.17 -7.09
C ALA A 104 23.32 5.86 -7.77
N MET A 105 24.31 5.08 -8.19
CA MET A 105 25.37 5.54 -9.10
C MET A 105 24.86 5.43 -10.53
N LEU A 106 24.95 6.51 -11.29
CA LEU A 106 24.52 6.54 -12.68
C LEU A 106 25.72 6.58 -13.64
N THR A 107 25.52 6.17 -14.89
CA THR A 107 26.57 6.16 -15.94
C THR A 107 27.15 7.52 -16.29
N ASP A 108 26.52 8.62 -15.86
CA ASP A 108 27.06 9.98 -15.98
C ASP A 108 28.03 10.36 -14.84
N GLY A 109 28.37 9.41 -13.97
CA GLY A 109 29.31 9.58 -12.87
C GLY A 109 28.73 10.32 -11.66
N LYS A 110 27.42 10.61 -11.64
CA LYS A 110 26.77 11.33 -10.55
C LYS A 110 25.97 10.38 -9.68
N VAL A 111 26.25 10.44 -8.37
CA VAL A 111 25.43 9.77 -7.35
C VAL A 111 24.16 10.58 -7.11
N ARG A 112 23.02 9.91 -7.13
CA ARG A 112 21.71 10.52 -6.88
C ARG A 112 20.95 9.72 -5.84
N LYS A 113 20.14 10.42 -5.04
CA LYS A 113 19.23 9.73 -4.12
C LYS A 113 18.15 9.01 -4.91
N VAL A 114 17.82 7.80 -4.48
CA VAL A 114 16.70 7.02 -4.98
C VAL A 114 15.74 6.74 -3.83
N HIS A 115 14.46 6.97 -4.07
CA HIS A 115 13.37 6.67 -3.16
C HIS A 115 12.46 5.65 -3.84
N PHE A 116 12.11 4.59 -3.14
CA PHE A 116 11.25 3.56 -3.70
C PHE A 116 10.39 2.93 -2.62
N SER A 117 9.26 2.35 -3.04
CA SER A 117 8.35 1.61 -2.18
C SER A 117 8.01 0.27 -2.79
N ILE A 118 7.97 -0.75 -1.93
CA ILE A 118 7.54 -2.09 -2.26
C ILE A 118 6.13 -2.27 -1.72
N ILE A 119 5.20 -2.72 -2.56
CA ILE A 119 3.76 -2.72 -2.30
C ILE A 119 3.26 -4.17 -2.32
N GLU A 120 2.62 -4.62 -1.25
CA GLU A 120 1.94 -5.93 -1.22
C GLU A 120 0.85 -5.96 -2.30
N ASP A 121 0.82 -7.02 -3.11
CA ASP A 121 -0.09 -7.14 -4.26
C ASP A 121 -0.10 -5.93 -5.21
N GLY A 122 0.99 -5.15 -5.25
CA GLY A 122 1.15 -4.04 -6.19
C GLY A 122 1.73 -4.44 -7.54
N GLY A 123 1.94 -5.75 -7.77
CA GLY A 123 2.46 -6.27 -9.02
C GLY A 123 1.44 -6.26 -10.16
N PHE A 124 1.83 -6.80 -11.32
CA PHE A 124 0.95 -6.89 -12.48
C PHE A 124 -0.29 -7.72 -12.14
N ALA A 125 -1.48 -7.18 -12.41
CA ALA A 125 -2.77 -7.81 -12.08
C ALA A 125 -2.89 -8.23 -10.60
N SER A 126 -2.34 -7.42 -9.70
CA SER A 126 -2.28 -7.66 -8.25
C SER A 126 -1.51 -8.92 -7.84
N TYR A 127 -0.63 -9.43 -8.72
CA TYR A 127 0.18 -10.60 -8.42
C TYR A 127 1.55 -10.21 -7.86
N GLY A 128 1.77 -10.53 -6.58
CA GLY A 128 3.05 -10.35 -5.90
C GLY A 128 3.40 -8.89 -5.60
N ASN A 129 4.64 -8.68 -5.16
CA ASN A 129 5.11 -7.36 -4.72
C ASN A 129 5.28 -6.40 -5.91
N GLY A 130 4.63 -5.24 -5.84
CA GLY A 130 4.85 -4.10 -6.73
C GLY A 130 6.05 -3.26 -6.30
N VAL A 131 6.68 -2.58 -7.26
CA VAL A 131 7.77 -1.63 -6.98
C VAL A 131 7.46 -0.31 -7.66
N GLU A 132 7.41 0.75 -6.86
CA GLU A 132 7.35 2.13 -7.32
C GLU A 132 8.64 2.83 -6.93
N TRP A 133 9.22 3.64 -7.82
CA TRP A 133 10.55 4.22 -7.60
C TRP A 133 10.71 5.58 -8.26
N CYS A 134 11.61 6.39 -7.70
CA CYS A 134 11.98 7.70 -8.20
C CYS A 134 13.45 8.03 -7.91
N VAL A 135 14.19 8.45 -8.94
CA VAL A 135 15.58 8.94 -8.82
C VAL A 135 15.56 10.47 -8.82
N VAL A 136 16.07 11.06 -7.73
CA VAL A 136 16.07 12.52 -7.53
C VAL A 136 16.89 13.20 -8.62
N GLY A 137 16.27 14.17 -9.30
CA GLY A 137 16.90 14.90 -10.41
C GLY A 137 16.83 14.20 -11.76
N VAL A 138 16.21 13.02 -11.86
CA VAL A 138 15.96 12.29 -13.12
C VAL A 138 14.45 11.96 -13.30
N ASP A 139 13.59 12.46 -12.43
CA ASP A 139 12.13 12.40 -12.60
C ASP A 139 11.67 13.39 -13.68
N ARG A 140 11.86 13.02 -14.95
CA ARG A 140 11.58 13.87 -16.13
C ARG A 140 10.10 14.18 -16.32
N ASN A 141 9.22 13.27 -15.93
CA ASN A 141 7.78 13.43 -16.04
C ASN A 141 7.11 13.95 -14.77
N TRP A 142 7.89 14.34 -13.76
CA TRP A 142 7.39 14.87 -12.48
C TRP A 142 6.38 13.95 -11.79
N ALA A 143 6.54 12.63 -11.95
CA ALA A 143 5.63 11.64 -11.38
C ALA A 143 5.60 11.69 -9.85
N TYR A 144 6.70 12.12 -9.22
CA TYR A 144 6.83 12.14 -7.76
C TYR A 144 7.30 13.50 -7.22
N ASN A 145 6.91 14.58 -7.90
CA ASN A 145 7.30 15.96 -7.57
C ASN A 145 6.85 16.39 -6.14
N PRO A 146 7.62 17.25 -5.43
CA PRO A 146 8.98 17.73 -5.70
C PRO A 146 10.10 16.85 -5.19
N ALA A 147 11.14 16.69 -6.02
CA ALA A 147 12.35 15.94 -5.70
C ALA A 147 12.04 14.54 -5.11
N CYS A 148 11.16 13.79 -5.78
CA CYS A 148 10.70 12.46 -5.35
C CYS A 148 9.97 12.45 -3.98
N ARG A 149 9.43 13.58 -3.50
CA ARG A 149 8.69 13.65 -2.23
C ARG A 149 7.50 12.70 -2.20
N ALA A 150 6.78 12.53 -3.31
CA ALA A 150 5.62 11.63 -3.34
C ALA A 150 6.01 10.13 -3.35
N ALA A 151 7.29 9.80 -3.60
CA ALA A 151 7.81 8.43 -3.48
C ALA A 151 8.26 8.10 -2.04
N ARG A 152 8.08 9.04 -1.11
CA ARG A 152 8.41 8.92 0.31
C ARG A 152 7.12 8.85 1.13
N PRO A 153 7.18 8.30 2.36
CA PRO A 153 6.03 8.31 3.27
C PRO A 153 5.62 9.73 3.65
#